data_AF-A0A9D2NCH0-F1
#
_entry.id   AF-A0A9D2NCH0-F1
#
_cell.length_a   1.000
_cell.length_b   1.000
_cell.length_c   1.000
_cell.angle_alpha   90.00
_cell.angle_beta   90.00
_cell.angle_gamma   90.00
#
_symmetry.space_group_name_H-M   'P 1'
#
loop_
_entity.id
_entity.type
_entity.pdbx_description
1 polymer ?
#
loop_
_entity_poly.entity_id
_entity_poly.type
_entity_poly.pdbx_seq_one_letter_code
_entity_poly.pdbx_strand_id
1 'polypeptide(L)'
;MVITIREAERLLKQSTGKTYRIGDGLAYPKPFMTRKELLDMGDPITPSLLDRAEAYAGEQVCRKNNPMKRNSKYIYNTAEFERWRKKH
;
A
#
# COMPACT_ATOMS: atom_id res chain seq x y z
N MET A 1 -27.64 4.85 -12.42
CA MET A 1 -27.83 4.66 -10.97
C MET A 1 -26.53 5.05 -10.29
N VAL A 2 -26.50 6.16 -9.56
CA VAL A 2 -25.28 6.68 -8.91
C VAL A 2 -25.43 6.40 -7.42
N ILE A 3 -24.66 5.45 -6.90
CA ILE A 3 -24.60 5.14 -5.48
C ILE A 3 -23.57 6.04 -4.82
N THR A 4 -23.88 6.54 -3.63
CA THR A 4 -22.97 7.37 -2.86
C THR A 4 -21.86 6.52 -2.21
N ILE A 5 -20.71 7.14 -1.90
CA ILE A 5 -19.57 6.46 -1.25
C ILE A 5 -20.01 5.74 0.05
N ARG A 6 -20.85 6.38 0.85
CA ARG A 6 -21.40 5.81 2.10
C ARG A 6 -22.30 4.60 1.87
N GLU A 7 -23.09 4.61 0.79
CA GLU A 7 -23.92 3.46 0.43
C GLU A 7 -23.06 2.29 -0.04
N ALA A 8 -22.00 2.55 -0.81
CA ALA A 8 -21.05 1.53 -1.22
C ALA A 8 -20.31 0.90 -0.02
N GLU A 9 -19.85 1.70 0.94
CA GLU A 9 -19.22 1.19 2.18
C GLU A 9 -20.18 0.31 3.00
N ARG A 10 -21.44 0.71 3.10
CA ARG A 10 -22.48 -0.04 3.82
C ARG A 10 -22.82 -1.35 3.12
N LEU A 11 -22.91 -1.36 1.79
CA LEU A 11 -23.14 -2.57 0.99
C LEU A 11 -21.98 -3.56 1.11
N LEU A 12 -20.73 -3.07 1.04
CA LEU A 12 -19.55 -3.91 1.23
C LEU A 12 -19.50 -4.52 2.64
N LYS A 13 -19.86 -3.75 3.67
CA LYS A 13 -19.96 -4.25 5.05
C LYS A 13 -21.01 -5.35 5.19
N GLN A 14 -22.18 -5.20 4.59
CA GLN A 14 -23.23 -6.23 4.61
C GLN A 14 -22.81 -7.49 3.85
N SER A 15 -22.13 -7.33 2.71
CA SER A 15 -21.76 -8.47 1.86
C SER A 15 -20.55 -9.25 2.36
N THR A 16 -19.60 -8.62 3.05
CA THR A 16 -18.31 -9.23 3.41
C THR A 16 -18.01 -9.23 4.91
N GLY A 17 -18.84 -8.57 5.72
CA GLY A 17 -18.64 -8.41 7.16
C GLY A 17 -17.50 -7.48 7.56
N LYS A 18 -16.74 -6.92 6.60
CA LYS A 18 -15.58 -6.05 6.84
C LYS A 18 -15.92 -4.59 6.56
N THR A 19 -15.32 -3.69 7.32
CA THR A 19 -15.51 -2.24 7.13
C THR A 19 -14.50 -1.76 6.10
N TYR A 20 -14.97 -1.18 4.99
CA TYR A 20 -14.13 -0.57 3.97
C TYR A 20 -14.30 0.95 4.06
N ARG A 21 -13.19 1.68 3.92
CA ARG A 21 -13.21 3.12 3.70
C ARG A 21 -12.88 3.41 2.25
N ILE A 22 -13.83 3.95 1.51
CA ILE A 22 -13.65 4.32 0.11
C ILE A 22 -13.21 5.78 0.10
N GLY A 23 -11.90 6.01 0.09
CA GLY A 23 -11.29 7.34 -0.03
C GLY A 23 -10.53 7.50 -1.36
N ASP A 24 -10.17 8.75 -1.68
CA ASP A 24 -9.56 9.19 -2.97
C ASP A 24 -8.16 8.59 -3.28
N GLY A 25 -7.63 7.75 -2.38
CA GLY A 25 -6.32 7.13 -2.50
C GLY A 25 -5.54 7.27 -1.20
N LEU A 26 -4.56 6.40 -0.99
CA LEU A 26 -3.72 6.49 0.20
C LEU A 26 -2.80 7.71 0.07
N ALA A 27 -2.96 8.70 0.95
CA ALA A 27 -2.09 9.86 0.99
C ALA A 27 -0.81 9.51 1.77
N TYR A 28 0.30 9.34 1.06
CA TYR A 28 1.59 9.09 1.70
C TYR A 28 2.22 10.39 2.18
N PRO A 29 2.76 10.45 3.42
CA PRO A 29 3.40 11.65 3.93
C PRO A 29 4.71 12.02 3.21
N LYS A 30 5.36 11.04 2.57
CA LYS A 30 6.66 11.20 1.93
C LYS A 30 6.69 10.53 0.55
N PRO A 31 7.49 11.02 -0.40
CA PRO A 31 7.69 10.37 -1.69
C PRO A 31 8.46 9.04 -1.59
N PHE A 32 9.31 8.90 -0.57
CA PHE A 32 10.04 7.69 -0.27
C PHE A 32 9.82 7.30 1.19
N MET A 33 9.42 6.05 1.42
CA MET A 33 9.16 5.54 2.76
C MET A 33 9.86 4.20 2.98
N THR A 34 10.17 3.91 4.23
CA THR A 34 10.71 2.62 4.65
C THR A 34 9.60 1.62 4.93
N ARG A 35 9.95 0.32 4.95
CA ARG A 35 9.01 -0.76 5.33
C ARG A 35 8.30 -0.47 6.65
N LYS A 36 9.04 0.05 7.64
CA LYS A 36 8.49 0.37 8.97
C LYS A 36 7.46 1.50 8.89
N GLU A 37 7.79 2.61 8.24
CA GLU A 37 6.87 3.74 8.10
C GLU A 37 5.60 3.36 7.33
N LEU A 38 5.73 2.50 6.32
CA LEU A 38 4.61 1.95 5.57
C LEU A 38 3.71 1.05 6.45
N LEU A 39 4.29 0.22 7.31
CA LEU A 39 3.53 -0.59 8.27
C LEU A 39 2.87 0.25 9.37
N ASP A 40 3.54 1.30 9.83
CA ASP A 40 3.00 2.25 10.82
C ASP A 40 1.76 3.00 10.29
N MET A 41 1.61 3.16 8.97
CA MET A 41 0.38 3.72 8.37
C MET A 41 -0.83 2.80 8.56
N GLY A 42 -0.62 1.51 8.79
CA GLY A 42 -1.69 0.53 8.97
C GLY A 42 -2.48 0.25 7.68
N ASP A 43 -3.72 -0.17 7.84
CA ASP A 43 -4.58 -0.57 6.72
C ASP A 43 -4.69 0.56 5.69
N PRO A 44 -4.37 0.31 4.40
CA PRO A 44 -4.33 -0.98 3.70
C PRO A 44 -2.93 -1.60 3.52
N ILE A 45 -1.90 -1.05 4.16
CA ILE A 45 -0.54 -1.54 4.09
C ILE A 45 -0.34 -2.68 5.08
N THR A 46 -0.31 -3.91 4.57
CA THR A 46 -0.09 -5.11 5.38
C THR A 46 1.33 -5.64 5.19
N PRO A 47 1.90 -6.37 6.18
CA PRO A 47 3.19 -7.03 6.04
C PRO A 47 3.26 -7.91 4.79
N SER A 48 2.21 -8.69 4.54
CA SER A 48 2.10 -9.56 3.36
C SER A 48 2.12 -8.80 2.04
N LEU A 49 1.54 -7.58 1.99
CA LEU A 49 1.60 -6.73 0.81
C LEU A 49 3.04 -6.26 0.56
N LEU A 50 3.76 -5.88 1.61
CA LEU A 50 5.16 -5.45 1.51
C LEU A 50 6.08 -6.62 1.13
N ASP A 51 5.84 -7.82 1.65
CA ASP A 51 6.59 -9.01 1.24
C ASP A 51 6.36 -9.36 -0.23
N ARG A 52 5.12 -9.24 -0.73
CA ARG A 52 4.83 -9.40 -2.16
C ARG A 52 5.49 -8.31 -2.99
N ALA A 53 5.49 -7.07 -2.51
CA ALA A 53 6.18 -5.98 -3.19
C ALA A 53 7.69 -6.21 -3.24
N GLU A 54 8.31 -6.71 -2.17
CA GLU A 54 9.74 -7.06 -2.18
C GLU A 54 10.07 -8.24 -3.10
N ALA A 55 9.17 -9.22 -3.23
CA ALA A 55 9.40 -10.41 -4.05
C ALA A 55 9.11 -10.20 -5.54
N TYR A 56 8.05 -9.43 -5.87
CA TYR A 56 7.51 -9.34 -7.22
C TYR A 56 7.51 -7.92 -7.80
N ALA A 57 7.67 -6.88 -6.98
CA ALA A 57 7.73 -5.53 -7.52
C ALA A 57 9.11 -5.23 -8.10
N GLY A 58 9.14 -4.37 -9.12
CA GLY A 58 10.38 -3.93 -9.73
C GLY A 58 11.16 -2.97 -8.83
N GLU A 59 12.42 -2.74 -9.18
CA GLU A 59 13.34 -1.84 -8.46
C GLU A 59 12.83 -0.38 -8.34
N GLN A 60 11.93 0.03 -9.25
CA GLN A 60 11.29 1.34 -9.21
C GLN A 60 10.27 1.47 -8.06
N VAL A 61 9.69 0.35 -7.62
CA VAL A 61 8.71 0.28 -6.53
C VAL A 61 9.41 0.13 -5.19
N CYS A 62 10.32 -0.86 -5.09
CA CYS A 62 11.06 -1.16 -3.88
C CYS A 62 12.53 -1.38 -4.22
N ARG A 63 13.43 -0.75 -3.46
CA ARG A 63 14.88 -0.95 -3.62
C ARG A 63 15.59 -0.89 -2.29
N LYS A 64 16.75 -1.53 -2.20
CA LYS A 64 17.61 -1.37 -1.03
C LYS A 64 18.19 0.03 -1.01
N ASN A 65 18.20 0.67 0.16
CA ASN A 65 18.83 1.98 0.34
C ASN A 65 20.33 1.94 -0.02
N ASN A 66 21.00 0.85 0.35
CA ASN A 66 22.37 0.61 -0.07
C ASN A 66 22.50 -0.84 -0.57
N PRO A 67 22.67 -1.06 -1.89
CA PRO A 67 22.72 -2.40 -2.47
C PRO A 67 23.96 -3.19 -2.03
N MET A 68 25.05 -2.53 -1.63
CA MET A 68 26.29 -3.18 -1.18
C MET A 68 26.17 -3.78 0.23
N LYS A 69 25.22 -3.32 1.04
CA LYS A 69 25.02 -3.81 2.41
C LYS A 69 23.84 -4.77 2.45
N ARG A 70 24.11 -6.03 2.85
CA ARG A 70 23.09 -7.11 2.91
C ARG A 70 21.89 -6.77 3.80
N ASN A 71 22.12 -6.09 4.93
CA ASN A 71 21.11 -5.70 5.91
C ASN A 71 20.55 -4.27 5.69
N SER A 72 20.74 -3.69 4.51
CA SER A 72 20.17 -2.40 4.19
C SER A 72 18.65 -2.43 4.22
N LYS A 73 18.06 -1.35 4.72
CA LYS A 73 16.61 -1.12 4.70
C LYS A 73 16.12 -1.00 3.25
N TYR A 74 14.93 -1.53 3.00
CA TYR A 74 14.19 -1.24 1.77
C TYR A 74 13.53 0.12 1.84
N ILE A 75 13.62 0.84 0.72
CA ILE A 75 12.95 2.11 0.46
C ILE A 75 11.94 1.84 -0.66
N TYR A 76 10.73 2.33 -0.43
CA TYR A 76 9.62 2.25 -1.35
C TYR A 76 9.34 3.63 -1.91
N ASN A 77 9.20 3.72 -3.23
CA ASN A 77 8.67 4.90 -3.89
C ASN A 77 7.15 4.87 -3.76
N THR A 78 6.57 5.81 -3.03
CA THR A 78 5.16 5.76 -2.67
C THR A 78 4.23 5.92 -3.86
N ALA A 79 4.63 6.69 -4.88
CA ALA A 79 3.85 6.85 -6.11
C ALA A 79 3.81 5.55 -6.94
N GLU A 80 4.97 4.91 -7.15
CA GLU A 80 5.07 3.66 -7.89
C GLU A 80 4.50 2.48 -7.10
N PHE A 81 4.63 2.50 -5.77
CA PHE A 81 4.03 1.50 -4.88
C PHE A 81 2.50 1.55 -4.92
N GLU A 82 1.88 2.73 -4.89
CA GLU A 82 0.43 2.85 -5.02
C GLU A 82 -0.06 2.42 -6.41
N ARG A 83 0.70 2.74 -7.47
CA ARG A 83 0.41 2.23 -8.83
C ARG A 83 0.48 0.72 -8.90
N TRP A 84 1.52 0.12 -8.32
CA TRP A 84 1.70 -1.34 -8.26
C TRP A 84 0.59 -2.01 -7.45
N ARG A 85 0.23 -1.44 -6.29
CA ARG A 85 -0.85 -1.90 -5.43
C ARG A 85 -2.23 -1.78 -6.08
N LYS A 86 -2.49 -0.76 -6.90
CA LYS A 86 -3.75 -0.67 -7.67
C LYS A 86 -3.84 -1.73 -8.76
N LYS A 87 -2.72 -2.31 -9.19
CA LYS A 87 -2.65 -3.32 -10.25
C LYS A 87 -2.69 -4.76 -9.71
N HIS A 88 -2.45 -4.99 -8.43
CA HIS A 88 -2.34 -6.32 -7.80
C HIS A 88 -3.21 -6.45 -6.54
#